data_AF-A0A1S6EXP2-F1
#
_entry.id   AF-A0A1S6EXP2-F1
#
_cell.length_a   1.000
_cell.length_b   1.000
_cell.length_c   1.000
_cell.angle_alpha   90.00
_cell.angle_beta   90.00
_cell.angle_gamma   90.00
#
_symmetry.space_group_name_H-M   'P 1'
#
loop_
_entity.id
_entity.type
_entity.pdbx_description
1 polymer ?
#
loop_
_entity_poly.entity_id
_entity_poly.type
_entity_poly.pdbx_seq_one_letter_code
_entity_poly.pdbx_strand_id
1 'polypeptide(L)' 'MTPTAAHTLVNGDEIVTDADPGVRYTVVAVHERKAWIRGMTGQSEMIVDHHRCSPVRLLN' A
#
# COMPACT_ATOMS: atom_id res chain seq x y z
N MET A 1 16.15 16.08 7.99
CA MET A 1 15.37 14.94 7.48
C MET A 1 14.00 15.48 7.13
N THR A 2 13.75 15.72 5.84
CA THR A 2 12.43 16.15 5.36
C THR A 2 11.45 15.03 5.66
N PRO A 3 10.34 15.27 6.39
CA PRO A 3 9.31 14.25 6.53
C PRO A 3 8.80 13.96 5.12
N THR A 4 9.09 12.76 4.61
CA THR A 4 8.40 12.22 3.45
C THR A 4 6.92 12.39 3.76
N ALA A 5 6.21 13.23 3.00
CA ALA A 5 4.83 13.56 3.29
C ALA A 5 4.09 12.24 3.52
N ALA A 6 3.58 12.03 4.74
CA ALA A 6 2.92 10.81 5.13
C ALA A 6 1.69 10.68 4.23
N HIS A 7 1.84 9.97 3.12
CA HIS A 7 0.77 9.79 2.17
C HIS A 7 -0.27 8.95 2.89
N THR A 8 -1.44 9.54 3.11
CA THR A 8 -2.56 8.82 3.70
C THR A 8 -3.08 7.89 2.61
N LEU A 9 -2.90 6.59 2.80
CA LEU A 9 -3.43 5.57 1.90
C LEU A 9 -4.94 5.71 1.81
N VAL A 10 -5.48 5.59 0.61
CA VAL A 10 -6.92 5.56 0.39
C VAL A 10 -7.34 4.30 -0.38
N ASN A 11 -8.61 3.94 -0.29
CA ASN A 11 -9.17 2.80 -1.02
C ASN A 11 -9.01 3.04 -2.53
N GLY A 12 -8.53 2.02 -3.23
CA GLY A 12 -8.24 2.06 -4.67
C GLY A 12 -6.81 2.48 -5.02
N ASP A 13 -5.99 2.89 -4.04
CA ASP A 13 -4.57 3.17 -4.32
C ASP A 13 -3.83 1.92 -4.76
N GLU A 14 -2.93 2.08 -5.73
CA GLU A 14 -1.93 1.07 -6.06
C GLU A 14 -0.68 1.31 -5.20
N ILE A 15 -0.27 0.28 -4.48
CA ILE A 15 0.87 0.30 -3.57
C ILE A 15 1.82 -0.86 -3.84
N VAL A 16 3.07 -0.68 -3.42
CA VAL A 16 3.99 -1.79 -3.16
C VAL A 16 4.22 -1.88 -1.66
N THR A 17 4.56 -3.07 -1.18
CA THR A 17 4.96 -3.27 0.21
C THR A 17 6.48 -3.46 0.28
N ASP A 18 7.07 -3.16 1.43
CA ASP A 18 8.48 -3.47 1.70
C ASP A 18 8.79 -4.98 1.72
N ALA A 19 7.78 -5.82 2.02
CA ALA A 19 7.91 -7.28 1.97
C ALA A 19 8.07 -7.79 0.53
N ASP A 20 7.35 -7.19 -0.42
CA ASP A 20 7.32 -7.59 -1.83
C ASP A 20 7.38 -6.35 -2.75
N PRO A 21 8.53 -5.66 -2.84
CA PRO A 21 8.65 -4.41 -3.59
C PRO A 21 8.44 -4.56 -5.11
N GLY A 22 8.53 -5.80 -5.63
CA GLY A 22 8.25 -6.13 -7.03
C GLY A 22 6.77 -6.41 -7.33
N VAL A 23 5.91 -6.49 -6.32
CA VAL A 23 4.50 -6.85 -6.47
C VAL A 23 3.62 -5.63 -6.18
N ARG A 24 2.68 -5.37 -7.10
CA ARG A 24 1.68 -4.32 -6.94
C ARG A 24 0.42 -4.87 -6.31
N TYR A 25 -0.14 -4.11 -5.39
CA TYR A 25 -1.40 -4.39 -4.73
C TYR A 25 -2.33 -3.20 -4.83
N THR A 26 -3.63 -3.48 -4.87
CA THR A 26 -4.69 -2.46 -4.73
C THR A 26 -5.13 -2.41 -3.26
N VAL A 27 -5.26 -1.22 -2.71
CA VAL A 27 -5.84 -1.00 -1.38
C VAL A 27 -7.35 -1.24 -1.46
N VAL A 28 -7.84 -2.24 -0.76
CA VAL A 28 -9.26 -2.59 -0.67
C VAL A 28 -9.95 -1.75 0.40
N ALA A 29 -9.33 -1.64 1.58
CA ALA A 29 -9.85 -0.89 2.71
C ALA A 29 -8.73 -0.32 3.57
N VAL A 30 -8.98 0.82 4.19
CA VAL A 30 -8.05 1.49 5.10
C VAL A 30 -8.73 1.68 6.45
N HIS A 31 -8.08 1.25 7.53
CA HIS A 31 -8.55 1.45 8.89
C HIS A 31 -7.41 1.82 9.82
N GLU A 32 -7.48 3.00 10.43
CA GLU A 32 -6.47 3.54 11.34
C GLU A 32 -5.03 3.51 10.78
N ARG A 33 -4.22 2.54 11.19
CA ARG A 33 -2.82 2.33 10.75
C ARG A 33 -2.65 1.08 9.89
N LYS A 34 -3.74 0.38 9.57
CA LYS A 34 -3.76 -0.87 8.80
C LYS A 34 -4.47 -0.68 7.46
N ALA A 35 -3.95 -1.31 6.42
CA ALA A 35 -4.54 -1.35 5.09
C ALA A 35 -4.79 -2.81 4.71
N TRP A 36 -5.98 -3.10 4.23
CA TRP A 36 -6.28 -4.35 3.55
C TRP A 36 -5.94 -4.16 2.08
N ILE A 37 -5.04 -4.99 1.57
CA ILE A 37 -4.55 -4.93 0.21
C ILE A 37 -4.85 -6.24 -0.52
N ARG A 38 -5.01 -6.14 -1.83
CA ARG A 38 -5.29 -7.26 -2.74
C ARG A 38 -4.33 -7.23 -3.91
N GLY A 39 -3.68 -8.35 -4.21
CA GLY A 39 -2.82 -8.50 -5.36
C GLY A 39 -3.61 -8.39 -6.66
N MET A 40 -2.99 -7.90 -7.72
CA MET A 40 -3.65 -7.65 -9.01
C MET A 40 -4.31 -8.89 -9.65
N THR A 41 -3.82 -10.09 -9.32
CA THR A 41 -4.42 -11.36 -9.79
C THR A 41 -5.64 -11.80 -8.97
N GLY A 42 -5.97 -11.07 -7.90
CA GLY A 42 -7.07 -11.38 -6.98
C GLY A 42 -6.82 -12.58 -6.05
N GLN A 43 -5.67 -13.27 -6.16
CA GLN A 43 -5.39 -14.49 -5.41
C GLN A 43 -4.72 -14.25 -4.04
N SER A 44 -4.23 -13.04 -3.79
CA SER A 44 -3.51 -12.70 -2.57
C SER A 44 -4.18 -11.52 -1.88
N GLU A 45 -4.62 -11.71 -0.64
CA GLU A 45 -5.19 -10.67 0.21
C GLU A 45 -4.49 -10.67 1.55
N MET A 46 -4.14 -9.50 2.07
CA MET A 46 -3.47 -9.38 3.37
C MET A 46 -3.72 -8.03 4.03
N ILE A 47 -3.50 -7.98 5.34
CA ILE A 47 -3.57 -6.75 6.13
C ILE A 47 -2.15 -6.32 6.49
N VAL A 48 -1.77 -5.11 6.12
CA VAL A 48 -0.43 -4.55 6.32
C VAL A 48 -0.49 -3.21 7.04
N ASP A 49 0.62 -2.80 7.65
CA ASP A 49 0.73 -1.46 8.22
C ASP A 49 0.92 -0.39 7.15
N HIS A 50 0.31 0.78 7.33
CA HIS A 50 0.39 1.87 6.36
C HIS A 50 1.82 2.31 6.07
N HIS A 51 2.66 2.39 7.10
CA HIS A 51 4.05 2.82 6.98
C HIS A 51 4.93 1.85 6.19
N ARG A 52 4.43 0.63 5.92
CA ARG A 52 5.08 -0.39 5.10
C ARG A 52 4.64 -0.35 3.64
N CYS A 53 3.66 0.48 3.32
CA CYS A 53 3.13 0.64 1.98
C CYS A 53 3.67 1.92 1.35
N SER A 54 4.10 1.82 0.10
CA SER A 54 4.49 2.97 -0.72
C SER A 54 3.56 3.08 -1.93
N PRO A 55 2.84 4.20 -2.11
CA PRO A 55 2.06 4.44 -3.32
C PRO A 55 2.93 4.37 -4.57
N VAL A 56 2.48 3.61 -5.57
CA VAL A 56 3.21 3.45 -6.84
C VAL A 56 3.42 4.80 -7.54
N ARG A 57 2.50 5.75 -7.35
CA ARG A 57 2.60 7.12 -7.89
C ARG A 57 3.79 7.91 -7.36
N LEU A 58 4.36 7.55 -6.21
CA LEU A 58 5.53 8.20 -5.63
C LEU A 58 6.86 7.54 -6.05
N LEU A 59 6.80 6.43 -6.78
CA LEU A 59 7.97 5.68 -7.24
C LEU A 59 8.36 6.03 -8.69
N ASN A 60 7.61 6.92 -9.35
CA ASN A 60 7.83 7.39 -10.72
C ASN A 60 8.37 8.81 -10.75
#